data_AF-A0A2X2H7S8-F1
#
_entry.id   AF-A0A2X2H7S8-F1
#
_cell.length_a   1.000
_cell.length_b   1.000
_cell.length_c   1.000
_cell.angle_alpha   90.00
_cell.angle_beta   90.00
_cell.angle_gamma   90.00
#
_symmetry.space_group_name_H-M   'P 1'
#
loop_
_entity.id
_entity.type
_entity.pdbx_description
1 polymer ?
#
loop_
_entity_poly.entity_id
_entity_poly.type
_entity_poly.pdbx_seq_one_letter_code
_entity_poly.pdbx_strand_id
1 'polypeptide(L)'
;MSIDKTQMTNAINAALEELHSAIRIANLNSDKTTDGSIGCVPFAGAVYEKAGGKDTDKMYRINVNNLTGDELKKYKNGDLVNILLNYNDWDYTHACCIYFSSDTSYVIQTYLNHTVRIVTSFEHAVLNQRWHQYAETKGGNADVFNSLFSVKPVNLPNVVEVIITELL
;
A
#
# COMPACT_ATOMS: atom_id res chain seq x y z
N MET A 1 16.89 -0.88 -8.92
CA MET A 1 17.40 -2.07 -8.18
C MET A 1 16.23 -3.01 -8.03
N SER A 2 16.32 -4.25 -8.50
CA SER A 2 15.18 -5.18 -8.42
C SER A 2 15.14 -5.81 -7.02
N ILE A 3 14.04 -5.62 -6.30
CA ILE A 3 13.81 -6.18 -4.97
C ILE A 3 13.27 -7.60 -5.11
N ASP A 4 13.84 -8.58 -4.40
CA ASP A 4 13.29 -9.93 -4.34
C ASP A 4 12.31 -10.15 -3.16
N LYS A 5 11.58 -11.27 -3.17
CA LYS A 5 10.59 -11.60 -2.13
C LYS A 5 11.18 -11.72 -0.73
N THR A 6 12.44 -12.17 -0.61
CA THR A 6 13.13 -12.33 0.67
C THR A 6 13.50 -10.95 1.22
N GLN A 7 14.05 -10.07 0.40
CA GLN A 7 14.32 -8.68 0.74
C GLN A 7 13.05 -7.96 1.18
N MET A 8 11.93 -8.14 0.45
CA MET A 8 10.66 -7.54 0.84
C MET A 8 10.14 -8.10 2.18
N THR A 9 10.23 -9.41 2.39
CA THR A 9 9.84 -10.03 3.68
C THR A 9 10.68 -9.49 4.84
N ASN A 10 11.99 -9.33 4.63
CA ASN A 10 12.90 -8.76 5.62
C ASN A 10 12.58 -7.29 5.92
N ALA A 11 12.28 -6.50 4.89
CA ALA A 11 11.89 -5.10 5.05
C ALA A 11 10.59 -4.95 5.85
N ILE A 12 9.59 -5.80 5.59
CA ILE A 12 8.35 -5.83 6.38
C ILE A 12 8.63 -6.15 7.85
N ASN A 13 9.39 -7.21 8.12
CA ASN A 13 9.70 -7.60 9.50
C ASN A 13 10.55 -6.55 10.22
N ALA A 14 11.48 -5.88 9.52
CA ALA A 14 12.26 -4.79 10.08
C ALA A 14 11.40 -3.55 10.40
N ALA A 15 10.44 -3.20 9.55
CA ALA A 15 9.48 -2.14 9.83
C ALA A 15 8.56 -2.48 11.02
N LEU A 16 8.09 -3.72 11.11
CA LEU A 16 7.33 -4.20 12.27
C LEU A 16 8.15 -4.13 13.56
N GLU A 17 9.45 -4.44 13.50
CA GLU A 17 10.36 -4.36 14.64
C GLU A 17 10.61 -2.92 15.11
N GLU A 18 10.86 -2.01 14.16
CA GLU A 18 11.03 -0.59 14.42
C GLU A 18 9.80 0.01 15.10
N LEU A 19 8.61 -0.43 14.69
CA LEU A 19 7.33 -0.02 15.28
C LEU A 19 6.92 -0.88 16.48
N HIS A 20 7.89 -1.59 17.09
CA HIS A 20 7.74 -2.37 18.32
C HIS A 20 6.64 -3.44 18.29
N SER A 21 6.30 -3.94 17.10
CA SER A 21 5.38 -5.05 16.95
C SER A 21 6.05 -6.38 17.28
N ALA A 22 5.33 -7.27 17.96
CA ALA A 22 5.73 -8.67 18.11
C ALA A 22 5.37 -9.53 16.87
N ILE A 23 4.60 -8.99 15.92
CA ILE A 23 4.17 -9.73 14.74
C ILE A 23 5.34 -9.93 13.79
N ARG A 24 5.45 -11.12 13.21
CA ARG A 24 6.42 -11.45 12.16
C ARG A 24 5.74 -12.29 11.08
N ILE A 25 6.09 -12.01 9.83
CA ILE A 25 5.66 -12.79 8.68
C ILE A 25 6.80 -13.70 8.22
N ALA A 26 6.45 -14.93 7.82
CA ALA A 26 7.44 -15.88 7.29
C ALA A 26 7.75 -15.62 5.80
N ASN A 27 6.78 -15.09 5.06
CA ASN A 27 6.87 -14.76 3.64
C ASN A 27 5.67 -13.89 3.23
N LEU A 28 5.64 -13.45 1.97
CA LEU A 28 4.59 -12.59 1.43
C LEU A 28 3.20 -13.25 1.26
N ASN A 29 3.08 -14.57 1.42
CA ASN A 29 1.79 -15.26 1.42
C ASN A 29 1.20 -15.41 2.83
N SER A 30 1.81 -14.78 3.84
CA SER A 30 1.37 -14.87 5.23
C SER A 30 -0.06 -14.38 5.44
N ASP A 31 -0.76 -15.05 6.34
CA ASP A 31 -2.11 -14.72 6.81
C ASP A 31 -2.10 -13.83 8.07
N LYS A 32 -0.92 -13.37 8.51
CA LYS A 32 -0.79 -12.54 9.71
C LYS A 32 -1.52 -11.22 9.54
N THR A 33 -2.19 -10.83 10.62
CA THR A 33 -2.92 -9.58 10.73
C THR A 33 -2.25 -8.65 11.74
N THR A 34 -2.45 -7.35 11.57
CA THR A 34 -2.08 -6.33 12.57
C THR A 34 -3.08 -6.30 13.73
N ASP A 35 -2.66 -5.85 14.91
CA ASP A 35 -3.49 -5.68 16.11
C ASP A 35 -4.16 -4.30 16.20
N GLY A 36 -4.00 -3.45 15.17
CA GLY A 36 -4.59 -2.11 15.11
C GLY A 36 -3.79 -1.04 15.87
N SER A 37 -2.66 -1.38 16.49
CA SER A 37 -1.80 -0.40 17.17
C SER A 37 -0.91 0.40 16.20
N ILE A 38 -0.76 -0.07 14.96
CA ILE A 38 0.18 0.46 13.98
C ILE A 38 -0.57 1.20 12.87
N GLY A 39 -0.34 2.50 12.77
CA GLY A 39 -0.86 3.32 11.67
C GLY A 39 -0.22 2.98 10.32
N CYS A 40 -0.99 3.14 9.25
CA CYS A 40 -0.59 2.79 7.89
C CYS A 40 0.55 3.68 7.35
N VAL A 41 0.50 4.99 7.62
CA VAL A 41 1.51 5.97 7.17
C VAL A 41 2.93 5.66 7.68
N PRO A 42 3.18 5.55 9.01
CA PRO A 42 4.51 5.22 9.49
C PRO A 42 4.97 3.82 9.07
N PHE A 43 4.04 2.85 9.00
CA PHE A 43 4.39 1.50 8.56
C PHE A 43 4.82 1.44 7.10
N ALA A 44 4.06 2.04 6.19
CA ALA A 44 4.40 2.05 4.77
C ALA A 44 5.71 2.80 4.50
N GLY A 45 5.92 3.95 5.18
CA GLY A 45 7.20 4.67 5.12
C GLY A 45 8.38 3.80 5.56
N ALA A 46 8.28 3.18 6.74
CA ALA A 46 9.34 2.30 7.25
C ALA A 46 9.59 1.10 6.32
N VAL A 47 8.55 0.44 5.80
CA VAL A 47 8.69 -0.66 4.84
C VAL A 47 9.46 -0.21 3.59
N TYR A 48 9.10 0.94 3.04
CA TYR A 48 9.73 1.51 1.85
C TYR A 48 11.22 1.81 2.08
N GLU A 49 11.56 2.45 3.20
CA GLU A 49 12.94 2.74 3.58
C GLU A 49 13.76 1.47 3.80
N LYS A 50 13.22 0.47 4.53
CA LYS A 50 13.92 -0.80 4.78
C LYS A 50 14.11 -1.63 3.51
N ALA A 51 13.28 -1.43 2.49
CA ALA A 51 13.45 -2.04 1.18
C ALA A 51 14.53 -1.33 0.33
N GLY A 52 15.09 -0.21 0.81
CA GLY A 52 16.12 0.58 0.16
C GLY A 52 15.65 1.90 -0.45
N GLY A 53 14.40 2.28 -0.20
CA GLY A 53 13.81 3.54 -0.66
C GLY A 53 14.46 4.76 0.02
N LYS A 54 14.44 5.89 -0.67
CA LYS A 54 15.06 7.15 -0.23
C LYS A 54 14.15 8.34 -0.52
N ASP A 55 14.31 9.41 0.24
CA ASP A 55 13.60 10.68 0.02
C ASP A 55 13.87 11.33 -1.36
N THR A 56 14.96 10.93 -2.02
CA THR A 56 15.33 11.39 -3.35
C THR A 56 14.67 10.60 -4.49
N ASP A 57 13.93 9.54 -4.15
CA ASP A 57 13.28 8.71 -5.15
C ASP A 57 12.15 9.46 -5.85
N LYS A 58 11.78 8.98 -7.05
CA LYS A 58 10.81 9.69 -7.88
C LYS A 58 9.45 9.70 -7.19
N MET A 59 8.91 10.89 -7.01
CA MET A 59 7.60 11.12 -6.40
C MET A 59 6.66 11.79 -7.40
N TYR A 60 5.47 11.23 -7.53
CA TYR A 60 4.40 11.74 -8.38
C TYR A 60 3.22 12.13 -7.50
N ARG A 61 2.74 13.36 -7.66
CA ARG A 61 1.54 13.86 -7.01
C ARG A 61 0.43 13.97 -8.04
N ILE A 62 -0.68 13.29 -7.80
CA ILE A 62 -1.79 13.18 -8.73
C ILE A 62 -3.02 13.72 -8.02
N ASN A 63 -3.57 14.84 -8.50
CA ASN A 63 -4.90 15.27 -8.06
C ASN A 63 -5.90 14.16 -8.38
N VAL A 64 -6.79 13.80 -7.45
CA VAL A 64 -7.74 12.68 -7.67
C VAL A 64 -8.55 12.84 -8.95
N ASN A 65 -8.86 14.06 -9.38
CA ASN A 65 -9.64 14.30 -10.59
C ASN A 65 -8.88 13.94 -11.87
N ASN A 66 -7.56 13.75 -11.77
CA ASN A 66 -6.68 13.33 -12.86
C ASN A 66 -6.23 11.88 -12.69
N LEU A 67 -6.73 11.15 -11.69
CA LEU A 67 -6.40 9.75 -11.49
C LEU A 67 -7.08 8.92 -12.59
N THR A 68 -6.28 8.20 -13.37
CA THR A 68 -6.76 7.47 -14.55
C THR A 68 -7.05 6.00 -14.27
N GLY A 69 -6.45 5.45 -13.21
CA GLY A 69 -6.52 4.02 -12.90
C GLY A 69 -5.46 3.19 -13.63
N ASP A 70 -4.59 3.81 -14.43
CA ASP A 70 -3.55 3.15 -15.21
C ASP A 70 -2.15 3.32 -14.61
N GLU A 71 -2.03 4.05 -13.50
CA GLU A 71 -0.76 4.43 -12.87
C GLU A 71 0.07 3.22 -12.47
N LEU A 72 -0.60 2.10 -12.12
CA LEU A 72 0.04 0.87 -11.67
C LEU A 72 0.46 -0.07 -12.81
N LYS A 73 -0.03 0.14 -14.04
CA LYS A 73 0.21 -0.77 -15.18
C LYS A 73 1.65 -0.81 -15.66
N LYS A 74 2.44 0.23 -15.34
CA LYS A 74 3.84 0.37 -15.79
C LYS A 74 4.84 -0.43 -14.95
N TYR A 75 4.46 -0.84 -13.73
CA TYR A 75 5.37 -1.52 -12.82
C TYR A 75 5.55 -2.98 -13.18
N LYS A 76 6.76 -3.49 -12.94
CA LYS A 76 7.22 -4.82 -13.33
C LYS A 76 7.82 -5.55 -12.14
N ASN A 77 8.20 -6.80 -12.36
CA ASN A 77 8.81 -7.64 -11.32
C ASN A 77 10.02 -6.97 -10.64
N GLY A 78 9.92 -6.84 -9.32
CA GLY A 78 10.92 -6.26 -8.45
C GLY A 78 10.74 -4.78 -8.17
N ASP A 79 9.77 -4.12 -8.79
CA ASP A 79 9.42 -2.73 -8.50
C ASP A 79 8.66 -2.66 -7.17
N LEU A 80 8.90 -1.59 -6.42
CA LEU A 80 8.19 -1.25 -5.19
C LEU A 80 7.71 0.19 -5.27
N VAL A 81 6.45 0.41 -4.91
CA VAL A 81 5.92 1.75 -4.73
C VAL A 81 5.35 1.94 -3.34
N ASN A 82 5.51 3.13 -2.80
CA ASN A 82 4.74 3.62 -1.68
C ASN A 82 3.62 4.52 -2.20
N ILE A 83 2.38 4.22 -1.81
CA ILE A 83 1.20 4.99 -2.19
C ILE A 83 0.65 5.66 -0.93
N LEU A 84 0.46 6.98 -1.00
CA LEU A 84 -0.25 7.76 0.00
C LEU A 84 -1.54 8.29 -0.61
N LEU A 85 -2.67 7.93 0.00
CA LEU A 85 -4.00 8.46 -0.29
C LEU A 85 -4.27 9.59 0.70
N ASN A 86 -4.17 10.83 0.24
CA ASN A 86 -4.35 12.01 1.07
C ASN A 86 -5.81 12.47 1.01
N TYR A 87 -6.49 12.45 2.14
CA TYR A 87 -7.88 12.88 2.28
C TYR A 87 -7.97 14.32 2.75
N ASN A 88 -9.13 14.94 2.58
CA ASN A 88 -9.38 16.28 3.14
C ASN A 88 -9.34 16.30 4.68
N ASP A 89 -9.61 15.15 5.30
CA ASP A 89 -9.43 14.91 6.73
C ASP A 89 -8.22 14.01 6.95
N TRP A 90 -7.22 14.52 7.67
CA TRP A 90 -5.93 13.86 7.85
C TRP A 90 -6.06 12.52 8.59
N ASP A 91 -7.08 12.39 9.45
CA ASP A 91 -7.31 11.17 10.25
C ASP A 91 -7.64 9.95 9.35
N TYR A 92 -7.99 10.20 8.08
CA TYR A 92 -8.31 9.18 7.09
C TYR A 92 -7.19 8.92 6.08
N THR A 93 -6.08 9.66 6.17
CA THR A 93 -4.93 9.44 5.30
C THR A 93 -4.47 8.00 5.37
N HIS A 94 -4.40 7.35 4.22
CA HIS A 94 -4.00 5.95 4.11
C HIS A 94 -2.69 5.82 3.35
N ALA A 95 -1.81 4.93 3.79
CA ALA A 95 -0.61 4.57 3.04
C ALA A 95 -0.44 3.06 2.92
N CYS A 96 0.11 2.62 1.81
CA CYS A 96 0.53 1.24 1.63
C CYS A 96 1.72 1.15 0.70
N CYS A 97 2.48 0.06 0.81
CA CYS A 97 3.42 -0.32 -0.22
C CYS A 97 2.79 -1.34 -1.17
N ILE A 98 3.11 -1.26 -2.46
CA ILE A 98 2.78 -2.29 -3.43
C ILE A 98 4.07 -2.82 -4.04
N TYR A 99 4.33 -4.10 -3.80
CA TYR A 99 5.44 -4.82 -4.38
C TYR A 99 4.96 -5.68 -5.56
N PHE A 100 5.63 -5.57 -6.71
CA PHE A 100 5.26 -6.29 -7.92
C PHE A 100 6.21 -7.48 -8.13
N SER A 101 5.68 -8.71 -8.25
CA SER A 101 6.50 -9.90 -8.47
C SER A 101 5.86 -10.90 -9.42
N SER A 102 6.52 -11.13 -10.55
CA SER A 102 6.08 -11.97 -11.66
C SER A 102 4.66 -11.62 -12.12
N ASP A 103 3.65 -12.34 -11.63
CA ASP A 103 2.23 -12.17 -11.96
C ASP A 103 1.39 -11.68 -10.76
N THR A 104 2.04 -11.44 -9.62
CA THR A 104 1.39 -11.14 -8.33
C THR A 104 1.83 -9.78 -7.80
N SER A 105 0.88 -8.93 -7.46
CA SER A 105 1.10 -7.73 -6.66
C SER A 105 0.80 -8.02 -5.19
N TYR A 106 1.64 -7.52 -4.31
CA TYR A 106 1.47 -7.61 -2.86
C TYR A 106 1.21 -6.22 -2.30
N VAL A 107 -0.01 -5.99 -1.80
CA VAL A 107 -0.36 -4.79 -1.04
C VAL A 107 0.04 -5.03 0.41
N ILE A 108 0.90 -4.16 0.92
CA ILE A 108 1.52 -4.25 2.24
C ILE A 108 1.08 -3.05 3.06
N GLN A 109 0.38 -3.31 4.16
CA GLN A 109 -0.29 -2.26 4.91
C GLN A 109 -0.61 -2.68 6.34
N THR A 110 -0.89 -1.68 7.16
CA THR A 110 -1.58 -1.81 8.45
C THR A 110 -2.75 -0.82 8.44
N TYR A 111 -3.56 -0.82 9.50
CA TYR A 111 -4.55 0.22 9.75
C TYR A 111 -4.62 0.48 11.25
N LEU A 112 -4.62 1.75 11.63
CA LEU A 112 -4.85 2.12 13.03
C LEU A 112 -6.28 1.73 13.42
N ASN A 113 -6.47 1.15 14.60
CA ASN A 113 -7.76 0.69 15.15
C ASN A 113 -8.48 -0.40 14.33
N HIS A 114 -7.82 -1.01 13.34
CA HIS A 114 -8.39 -2.13 12.58
C HIS A 114 -7.43 -3.30 12.49
N THR A 115 -7.98 -4.50 12.59
CA THR A 115 -7.26 -5.74 12.27
C THR A 115 -7.38 -6.01 10.78
N VAL A 116 -6.27 -5.87 10.05
CA VAL A 116 -6.16 -6.18 8.62
C VAL A 116 -5.00 -7.12 8.38
N ARG A 117 -5.04 -7.86 7.26
CA ARG A 117 -3.87 -8.63 6.81
C ARG A 117 -2.73 -7.67 6.49
N ILE A 118 -1.53 -8.02 6.95
CA ILE A 118 -0.32 -7.22 6.68
C ILE A 118 0.03 -7.26 5.20
N VAL A 119 -0.14 -8.43 4.58
CA VAL A 119 0.09 -8.64 3.16
C VAL A 119 -1.16 -9.24 2.51
N THR A 120 -1.63 -8.58 1.47
CA THR A 120 -2.70 -9.06 0.60
C THR A 120 -2.17 -9.22 -0.82
N SER A 121 -2.25 -10.43 -1.36
CA SER A 121 -1.80 -10.75 -2.72
C SER A 121 -2.94 -10.61 -3.73
N PHE A 122 -2.62 -10.11 -4.91
CA PHE A 122 -3.50 -9.98 -6.05
C PHE A 122 -2.80 -10.47 -7.30
N GLU A 123 -3.51 -11.10 -8.23
CA GLU A 123 -3.05 -11.10 -9.62
C GLU A 123 -2.93 -9.66 -10.11
N HIS A 124 -1.88 -9.34 -10.89
CA HIS A 124 -1.65 -7.98 -11.39
C HIS A 124 -2.89 -7.37 -12.09
N ALA A 125 -3.58 -8.17 -12.91
CA ALA A 125 -4.79 -7.74 -13.59
C ALA A 125 -5.92 -7.36 -12.62
N VAL A 126 -6.09 -8.13 -11.54
CA VAL A 126 -7.12 -7.89 -10.53
C VAL A 126 -6.81 -6.62 -9.73
N LEU A 127 -5.54 -6.40 -9.33
CA LEU A 127 -5.16 -5.15 -8.67
C LEU A 127 -5.43 -3.95 -9.58
N ASN A 128 -5.00 -4.01 -10.84
CA ASN A 128 -5.21 -2.93 -11.80
C ASN A 128 -6.70 -2.64 -12.01
N GLN A 129 -7.54 -3.67 -12.09
CA GLN A 129 -9.00 -3.49 -12.19
C GLN A 129 -9.57 -2.78 -10.96
N ARG A 130 -9.20 -3.20 -9.74
CA ARG A 130 -9.68 -2.59 -8.49
C ARG A 130 -9.17 -1.15 -8.34
N TRP A 131 -7.92 -0.89 -8.72
CA TRP A 131 -7.35 0.45 -8.75
C TRP A 131 -8.08 1.35 -9.75
N HIS A 132 -8.43 0.82 -10.91
CA HIS A 132 -9.24 1.54 -11.90
C HIS A 132 -10.62 1.91 -11.35
N GLN A 133 -11.32 0.97 -10.72
CA GLN A 133 -12.59 1.24 -10.04
C GLN A 133 -12.44 2.29 -8.92
N TYR A 134 -11.31 2.27 -8.21
CA TYR A 134 -11.00 3.27 -7.19
C TYR A 134 -10.85 4.66 -7.81
N ALA A 135 -10.18 4.75 -8.97
CA ALA A 135 -10.03 5.99 -9.72
C ALA A 135 -11.38 6.51 -10.28
N GLU A 136 -12.21 5.65 -10.86
CA GLU A 136 -13.54 6.02 -11.38
C GLU A 136 -14.44 6.61 -10.30
N THR A 137 -14.36 6.08 -9.09
CA THR A 137 -15.12 6.55 -7.93
C THR A 137 -14.47 7.74 -7.23
N LYS A 138 -13.31 8.22 -7.74
CA LYS A 138 -12.48 9.27 -7.13
C LYS A 138 -12.21 8.97 -5.65
N GLY A 139 -11.94 7.70 -5.38
CA GLY A 139 -11.78 7.14 -4.05
C GLY A 139 -13.04 7.02 -3.21
N GLY A 140 -14.16 7.66 -3.55
CA GLY A 140 -15.34 7.81 -2.69
C GLY A 140 -16.22 6.57 -2.48
N ASN A 141 -15.79 5.37 -2.89
CA ASN A 141 -16.58 4.15 -2.74
C ASN A 141 -15.97 3.21 -1.69
N ALA A 142 -16.69 3.01 -0.57
CA ALA A 142 -16.23 2.18 0.54
C ALA A 142 -16.09 0.68 0.20
N ASP A 143 -16.88 0.14 -0.73
CA ASP A 143 -16.76 -1.25 -1.16
C ASP A 143 -15.52 -1.47 -2.03
N VAL A 144 -15.23 -0.52 -2.92
CA VAL A 144 -14.00 -0.54 -3.72
C VAL A 144 -12.78 -0.39 -2.81
N PHE A 145 -12.82 0.53 -1.85
CA PHE A 145 -11.78 0.70 -0.85
C PHE A 145 -11.55 -0.59 -0.03
N ASN A 146 -12.63 -1.21 0.44
CA ASN A 146 -12.56 -2.49 1.14
C ASN A 146 -11.98 -3.61 0.25
N SER A 147 -12.27 -3.60 -1.06
CA SER A 147 -11.70 -4.58 -1.98
C SER A 147 -10.18 -4.45 -2.13
N LEU A 148 -9.62 -3.25 -1.96
CA LEU A 148 -8.18 -3.00 -2.03
C LEU A 148 -7.51 -3.23 -0.67
N PHE A 149 -8.12 -2.73 0.40
CA PHE A 149 -7.46 -2.56 1.69
C PHE A 149 -8.06 -3.40 2.82
N SER A 150 -9.10 -4.20 2.55
CA SER A 150 -9.78 -5.05 3.55
C SER A 150 -10.31 -4.29 4.77
N VAL A 151 -10.57 -2.99 4.61
CA VAL A 151 -11.24 -2.14 5.59
C VAL A 151 -12.44 -1.53 4.90
N LYS A 152 -13.61 -1.61 5.54
CA LYS A 152 -14.82 -0.94 5.08
C LYS A 152 -15.12 0.26 5.98
N PRO A 153 -14.67 1.46 5.60
CA PRO A 153 -14.97 2.67 6.36
C PRO A 153 -16.46 3.00 6.27
N VAL A 154 -17.02 3.50 7.38
CA VAL A 154 -18.45 3.88 7.46
C VAL A 154 -18.70 5.11 6.60
N ASN A 155 -17.80 6.09 6.67
CA ASN A 155 -17.76 7.27 5.81
C ASN A 155 -16.34 7.38 5.26
N LEU A 156 -16.20 7.41 3.94
CA LEU A 156 -14.92 7.73 3.33
C LEU A 156 -14.94 9.21 2.91
N PRO A 157 -14.02 10.04 3.40
CA PRO A 157 -13.90 11.41 2.92
C PRO A 157 -13.50 11.43 1.44
N ASN A 158 -13.56 12.61 0.82
CA ASN A 158 -13.03 12.78 -0.52
C ASN A 158 -11.50 12.71 -0.46
N VAL A 159 -10.91 11.76 -1.19
CA VAL A 159 -9.46 11.79 -1.44
C VAL A 159 -9.17 13.02 -2.30
N VAL A 160 -8.12 13.76 -1.96
CA VAL A 160 -7.73 15.00 -2.63
C VAL A 160 -6.58 14.74 -3.59
N GLU A 161 -5.62 13.95 -3.13
CA GLU A 161 -4.36 13.69 -3.82
C GLU A 161 -3.93 12.25 -3.59
N VAL A 162 -3.39 11.62 -4.64
CA VAL A 162 -2.65 10.37 -4.57
C VAL A 162 -1.19 10.68 -4.81
N ILE A 163 -0.32 10.30 -3.87
CA ILE A 163 1.12 10.43 -4.00
C ILE A 163 1.71 9.04 -4.20
N ILE A 164 2.54 8.88 -5.22
CA ILE A 164 3.24 7.63 -5.51
C ILE A 164 4.74 7.90 -5.49
N THR A 165 5.46 7.22 -4.60
CA THR A 165 6.93 7.22 -4.54
C THR A 165 7.46 5.89 -5.04
N GLU A 166 8.41 5.92 -5.98
CA GLU A 166 8.84 4.73 -6.75
C GLU A 166 10.27 4.32 -6.44
N LEU A 167 10.47 3.07 -6.04
CA LEU A 167 11.76 2.41 -5.98
C LEU A 167 11.84 1.42 -7.16
N LEU A 168 12.61 1.80 -8.19
CA LEU A 168 12.80 1.08 -9.47
C LEU A 168 14.21 0.51 -9.59
#